data_AF-A0A452YQV5-F1
#
_entry.id   AF-A0A452YQV5-F1
#
_cell.length_a   1.000
_cell.length_b   1.000
_cell.length_c   1.000
_cell.angle_alpha   90.00
_cell.angle_beta   90.00
_cell.angle_gamma   90.00
#
_symmetry.space_group_name_H-M   'P 1'
#
loop_
_entity.id
_entity.type
_entity.pdbx_description
1 polymer ?
#
loop_
_entity_poly.entity_id
_entity_poly.type
_entity_poly.pdbx_seq_one_letter_code
_entity_poly.pdbx_strand_id
1 'polypeptide(L)'
;FVLRVRKEVERGKLRPDVADNFENLYYNYKNAVLQNGDPNAYQIMLSNMMDLFDRVLLDEENPFTFQPYHKAIREPFDYYTFGQNYIRPLVDFR
;
A
#
# COMPACT_ATOMS: atom_id res chain seq x y z
N PHE A 1 -3.09 11.89 -0.51
CA PHE A 1 -3.18 10.51 -1.01
C PHE A 1 -4.30 10.33 -2.03
N VAL A 2 -5.59 10.37 -1.65
CA VAL A 2 -6.73 10.12 -2.56
C VAL A 2 -6.69 10.93 -3.87
N LEU A 3 -6.37 12.23 -3.81
CA LEU A 3 -6.19 13.06 -5.00
C LEU A 3 -5.12 12.53 -5.98
N ARG A 4 -4.04 11.91 -5.46
CA ARG A 4 -3.00 11.28 -6.28
C ARG A 4 -3.56 10.06 -7.00
N VAL A 5 -4.30 9.20 -6.28
CA VAL A 5 -4.96 8.01 -6.85
C VAL A 5 -5.86 8.41 -8.03
N ARG A 6 -6.71 9.44 -7.83
CA ARG A 6 -7.62 9.93 -8.88
C ARG A 6 -6.87 10.50 -10.09
N LYS A 7 -5.76 11.21 -9.88
CA LYS A 7 -4.91 11.72 -10.99
C LYS A 7 -4.30 10.60 -11.83
N GLU A 8 -3.96 9.45 -11.26
CA GLU A 8 -3.43 8.33 -12.05
C GLU A 8 -4.52 7.66 -12.90
N VAL A 9 -5.80 7.73 -12.49
CA VAL A 9 -6.94 7.35 -13.35
C VAL A 9 -7.08 8.31 -14.53
N GLU A 10 -7.02 9.62 -14.28
CA GLU A 10 -7.09 10.64 -15.34
C GLU A 10 -5.96 10.49 -16.37
N ARG A 11 -4.79 10.01 -15.93
CA ARG A 11 -3.63 9.71 -16.77
C ARG A 11 -3.73 8.38 -17.53
N GLY A 12 -4.78 7.59 -17.28
CA GLY A 12 -4.93 6.26 -17.84
C GLY A 12 -3.94 5.23 -17.30
N LYS A 13 -3.27 5.53 -16.18
CA LYS A 13 -2.27 4.65 -15.54
C LYS A 13 -2.85 3.73 -14.48
N LEU A 14 -4.09 3.98 -14.06
CA LEU A 14 -4.78 3.19 -13.06
C LEU A 14 -6.22 2.96 -13.50
N ARG A 15 -6.70 1.71 -13.38
CA ARG A 15 -8.09 1.38 -13.68
C ARG A 15 -9.04 2.00 -12.64
N PRO A 16 -10.23 2.49 -13.02
CA PRO A 16 -11.15 3.14 -12.08
C PRO A 16 -11.58 2.25 -10.91
N ASP A 17 -11.83 0.96 -11.15
CA ASP A 17 -12.21 -0.01 -10.12
C ASP A 17 -11.10 -0.22 -9.08
N VAL A 18 -9.84 -0.25 -9.52
CA VAL A 18 -8.68 -0.32 -8.64
C VAL A 18 -8.56 0.94 -7.79
N ALA A 19 -8.82 2.12 -8.37
CA ALA A 19 -8.79 3.39 -7.65
C ALA A 19 -9.87 3.46 -6.55
N ASP A 20 -11.09 3.01 -6.83
CA ASP A 20 -12.17 2.97 -5.84
C ASP A 20 -11.83 2.03 -4.68
N ASN A 21 -11.27 0.86 -5.00
CA ASN A 21 -10.79 -0.08 -3.98
C ASN A 21 -9.64 0.50 -3.14
N PHE A 22 -8.73 1.26 -3.75
CA PHE A 22 -7.63 1.93 -3.04
C PHE A 22 -8.10 3.02 -2.09
N GLU A 23 -9.13 3.77 -2.49
CA GLU A 23 -9.73 4.79 -1.62
C GLU A 23 -10.39 4.14 -0.40
N ASN A 24 -11.14 3.05 -0.61
CA ASN A 24 -11.69 2.26 0.50
C ASN A 24 -10.61 1.70 1.42
N LEU A 25 -9.54 1.12 0.84
CA LEU A 25 -8.40 0.60 1.61
C LEU A 25 -7.73 1.72 2.43
N TYR A 26 -7.51 2.90 1.84
CA TYR A 26 -6.93 4.04 2.52
C TYR A 26 -7.73 4.43 3.77
N TYR A 27 -9.05 4.57 3.66
CA TYR A 27 -9.86 4.96 4.82
C TYR A 27 -9.90 3.88 5.89
N ASN A 28 -10.02 2.61 5.52
CA ASN A 28 -10.02 1.50 6.47
C ASN A 28 -8.69 1.40 7.22
N TYR A 29 -7.57 1.41 6.49
CA TYR A 29 -6.24 1.34 7.07
C TYR A 29 -5.93 2.56 7.93
N LYS A 30 -6.28 3.77 7.46
CA LYS A 30 -6.15 5.01 8.24
C LYS A 30 -6.89 4.92 9.57
N ASN A 31 -8.15 4.49 9.54
CA ASN A 31 -8.96 4.42 10.75
C ASN A 31 -8.37 3.41 11.74
N ALA A 32 -7.95 2.23 11.28
CA ALA A 32 -7.34 1.21 12.14
C ALA A 32 -6.02 1.69 12.77
N VAL A 33 -5.11 2.25 11.97
CA VAL A 33 -3.79 2.70 12.48
C VAL A 33 -3.92 3.86 13.47
N LEU A 34 -4.82 4.81 13.21
CA LEU A 34 -4.99 5.98 14.09
C LEU A 34 -5.67 5.63 15.43
N GLN A 35 -6.37 4.50 15.53
CA GLN A 35 -6.99 4.06 16.78
C GLN A 35 -5.98 3.59 17.83
N ASN A 36 -4.76 3.25 17.43
CA ASN A 36 -3.76 2.64 18.32
C ASN A 36 -3.05 3.63 19.26
N GLY A 37 -3.33 4.93 19.13
CA GLY A 37 -2.80 5.97 20.03
C GLY A 37 -1.29 6.22 19.91
N ASP A 38 -0.63 5.67 18.90
CA ASP A 38 0.77 5.98 18.58
C ASP A 38 0.86 7.44 18.10
N PRO A 39 1.71 8.30 18.72
CA PRO A 39 1.86 9.70 18.29
C PRO A 39 2.33 9.83 16.83
N ASN A 40 2.99 8.82 16.29
CA ASN A 40 3.46 8.77 14.90
C ASN A 40 2.49 8.07 13.94
N ALA A 41 1.31 7.62 14.42
CA ALA A 41 0.37 6.82 13.65
C ALA A 41 0.01 7.43 12.29
N TYR A 42 -0.18 8.76 12.22
CA TYR A 42 -0.48 9.44 10.97
C TYR A 42 0.66 9.36 9.94
N GLN A 43 1.90 9.56 10.39
CA GLN A 43 3.06 9.50 9.51
C GLN A 43 3.32 8.06 9.04
N ILE A 44 3.22 7.08 9.94
CA ILE A 44 3.34 5.65 9.63
C ILE A 44 2.27 5.26 8.60
N MET A 45 1.02 5.63 8.85
CA MET A 45 -0.11 5.39 7.95
C MET A 45 0.17 5.95 6.56
N LEU A 46 0.56 7.23 6.48
CA LEU A 46 0.77 7.89 5.20
C LEU A 46 1.94 7.30 4.43
N SER A 47 3.07 7.00 5.09
CA SER A 47 4.23 6.36 4.46
C SER A 47 3.86 5.00 3.88
N ASN A 48 3.24 4.14 4.69
CA ASN A 48 2.85 2.79 4.29
C ASN A 48 1.86 2.81 3.11
N MET A 49 0.90 3.73 3.10
CA MET A 49 -0.06 3.87 2.00
C MET A 49 0.59 4.40 0.72
N MET A 50 1.55 5.33 0.83
CA MET A 50 2.29 5.83 -0.34
C MET A 50 3.17 4.74 -0.95
N ASP A 51 3.90 3.99 -0.12
CA ASP A 51 4.72 2.87 -0.58
C ASP A 51 3.87 1.80 -1.26
N LEU A 52 2.75 1.41 -0.63
CA LEU A 52 1.81 0.45 -1.22
C LEU A 52 1.28 0.93 -2.57
N PHE A 53 0.86 2.19 -2.66
CA PHE A 53 0.34 2.74 -3.91
C PHE A 53 1.36 2.74 -5.03
N ASP A 54 2.63 3.08 -4.73
CA ASP A 54 3.70 3.04 -5.71
C ASP A 54 3.98 1.62 -6.20
N ARG A 55 3.85 0.60 -5.33
CA ARG A 55 3.98 -0.81 -5.74
C ARG A 55 2.82 -1.29 -6.59
N VAL A 56 1.58 -0.88 -6.29
CA VAL A 56 0.42 -1.29 -7.11
C VAL A 56 0.45 -0.59 -8.47
N LEU A 57 0.82 0.68 -8.53
CA LEU A 57 0.97 1.37 -9.81
C LEU A 57 2.03 0.70 -10.70
N LEU A 58 3.15 0.28 -10.11
CA LEU A 58 4.18 -0.48 -10.81
C LEU A 58 3.65 -1.81 -11.36
N ASP A 59 2.83 -2.54 -10.59
CA ASP A 59 2.25 -3.82 -11.02
C ASP A 59 1.14 -3.64 -12.07
N GLU A 60 0.36 -2.55 -12.02
CA GLU A 60 -0.60 -2.22 -13.08
C GLU A 60 0.13 -1.87 -14.41
N GLU A 61 1.28 -1.19 -14.35
CA GLU A 61 2.10 -0.89 -15.54
C GLU A 61 2.85 -2.12 -16.07
N ASN A 62 3.35 -2.98 -15.17
CA ASN A 62 4.13 -4.17 -15.51
C ASN A 62 3.78 -5.34 -14.57
N PRO A 63 2.71 -6.10 -14.86
CA PRO A 63 2.20 -7.14 -13.98
C PRO A 63 3.23 -8.22 -13.67
N PHE A 64 3.45 -8.47 -12.38
CA PHE A 64 4.35 -9.52 -11.95
C PHE A 64 3.78 -10.91 -12.23
N THR A 65 4.57 -11.77 -12.91
CA THR A 65 4.18 -13.16 -13.16
C THR A 65 4.76 -14.08 -12.10
N PHE A 66 3.89 -14.64 -11.26
CA PHE A 66 4.29 -15.63 -10.26
C PHE A 66 4.69 -16.96 -10.91
N GLN A 67 5.90 -17.42 -10.58
CA GLN A 67 6.37 -18.76 -10.92
C GLN A 67 5.79 -19.79 -9.95
N PRO A 68 5.64 -21.07 -10.34
CA PRO A 68 5.12 -22.12 -9.45
C PRO A 68 5.84 -22.19 -8.09
N TYR A 69 7.14 -21.89 -8.09
CA TYR A 69 7.91 -21.63 -6.89
C TYR A 69 8.45 -20.20 -6.92
N HIS A 70 7.85 -19.34 -6.12
CA HIS A 70 8.22 -17.92 -6.00
C HIS A 70 9.00 -17.70 -4.70
N LYS A 71 10.26 -17.25 -4.84
CA LYS A 71 11.06 -16.78 -3.70
C LYS A 71 10.76 -15.31 -3.45
N ALA A 72 10.75 -14.91 -2.18
CA ALA A 72 10.56 -13.51 -1.82
C ALA A 72 11.60 -12.60 -2.50
N ILE A 73 11.11 -11.53 -3.11
CA ILE A 73 11.96 -10.49 -3.71
C ILE A 73 12.43 -9.56 -2.60
N ARG A 74 13.74 -9.46 -2.41
CA ARG A 74 14.37 -8.66 -1.35
C ARG A 74 15.13 -7.43 -1.89
N GLU A 75 15.41 -7.39 -3.19
CA GLU A 75 16.17 -6.34 -3.86
C GLU A 75 15.60 -6.10 -5.27
N PRO A 76 15.67 -4.88 -5.83
CA PRO A 76 16.14 -3.64 -5.19
C PRO A 76 15.13 -3.03 -4.21
N PHE A 77 13.93 -3.61 -4.15
CA PHE A 77 12.90 -3.26 -3.16
C PHE A 77 12.60 -4.50 -2.32
N ASP A 78 12.71 -4.35 -1.00
CA ASP A 78 12.44 -5.43 -0.07
C ASP A 78 10.94 -5.57 0.19
N TYR A 79 10.25 -6.36 -0.65
CA TYR A 79 8.81 -6.62 -0.53
C TYR A 79 8.45 -7.34 0.78
N TYR A 80 9.38 -8.11 1.34
CA TYR A 80 9.16 -8.77 2.62
C TYR A 80 9.13 -7.73 3.75
N THR A 81 10.17 -6.91 3.87
CA THR A 81 10.23 -5.87 4.92
C THR A 81 9.13 -4.83 4.75
N PHE A 82 8.79 -4.48 3.50
CA PHE A 82 7.61 -3.67 3.20
C PHE A 82 6.32 -4.27 3.77
N GLY A 83 6.04 -5.55 3.51
CA GLY A 83 4.85 -6.22 4.04
C GLY A 83 4.83 -6.26 5.57
N GLN A 84 5.98 -6.53 6.19
CA GLN A 84 6.10 -6.51 7.65
C GLN A 84 5.80 -5.12 8.23
N ASN A 85 6.36 -4.06 7.64
CA ASN A 85 6.14 -2.69 8.09
C ASN A 85 4.71 -2.22 7.84
N TYR A 86 4.08 -2.67 6.75
CA TYR A 86 2.70 -2.37 6.43
C TYR A 86 1.73 -2.96 7.46
N ILE A 87 1.95 -4.21 7.89
CA ILE A 87 1.06 -4.91 8.83
C ILE A 87 1.37 -4.56 10.29
N ARG A 88 2.63 -4.25 10.64
CA ARG A 88 3.05 -3.97 12.02
C ARG A 88 2.13 -3.02 12.81
N PRO A 89 1.68 -1.86 12.28
CA PRO A 89 0.84 -0.95 13.05
C PRO A 89 -0.60 -1.44 13.25
N LEU A 90 -0.99 -2.59 12.68
CA LEU A 90 -2.32 -3.19 12.86
C LEU A 90 -2.35 -4.28 13.94
N VAL A 91 -1.19 -4.64 14.49
CA VAL A 91 -1.06 -5.71 15.48
C VAL A 91 -0.89 -5.08 16.86
N ASP A 92 -1.75 -5.44 17.80
CA ASP A 92 -1.50 -5.19 19.22
C ASP A 92 -0.54 -6.26 19.75
N PHE A 93 0.67 -5.85 20.09
CA PHE A 93 1.74 -6.74 20.60
C PHE A 93 1.77 -6.82 22.13
N ARG A 94 0.86 -6.13 22.83
CA ARG A 94 0.82 -6.09 24.29
C ARG A 94 0.26 -7.37 24.90
#